data_AF-A0A7S3SUW6-F1
#
_entry.id   AF-A0A7S3SUW6-F1
#
_cell.length_a   1.000
_cell.length_b   1.000
_cell.length_c   1.000
_cell.angle_alpha   90.00
_cell.angle_beta   90.00
_cell.angle_gamma   90.00
#
_symmetry.space_group_name_H-M   'P 1'
#
loop_
_entity.id
_entity.type
_entity.pdbx_description
1 polymer ?
#
loop_
_entity_poly.entity_id
_entity_poly.type
_entity_poly.pdbx_seq_one_letter_code
_entity_poly.pdbx_strand_id
1 'polypeptide(L)'
;MRPEVVAHTLVKVAQEWRSQVSIFVECSNLTDVAQQDCKAATQAFHKSCATVVSAMVHASGGDRRVAAEYMGDVCAQSALTGWPTQVCRSLATSVSDAMTADERYNRDDLSLDGVCTAFWGRFTADEKARVERQRAGRDAEEKRLAAEQAEAERRRAEEEKAAAGAEEERRKQEAALQAAEAARRRAEEAT
;
A
#
# COMPACT_ATOMS: atom_id res chain seq x y z
N MET A 1 -16.52 30.23 5.42
CA MET A 1 -16.44 29.00 4.58
C MET A 1 -16.83 27.79 5.43
N ARG A 2 -17.14 26.61 4.84
CA ARG A 2 -17.59 25.39 5.58
C ARG A 2 -16.56 24.24 5.45
N PRO A 3 -15.49 24.22 6.27
CA PRO A 3 -14.39 23.27 6.10
C PRO A 3 -14.82 21.81 6.16
N GLU A 4 -15.72 21.45 7.08
CA GLU A 4 -16.22 20.09 7.30
C GLU A 4 -16.90 19.50 6.05
N VAL A 5 -17.80 20.27 5.41
CA VAL A 5 -18.48 19.82 4.17
C VAL A 5 -17.50 19.62 3.03
N VAL A 6 -16.51 20.52 2.91
CA VAL A 6 -15.47 20.40 1.89
C VAL A 6 -14.59 19.18 2.18
N ALA A 7 -14.23 18.90 3.43
CA ALA A 7 -13.47 17.73 3.80
C ALA A 7 -14.18 16.42 3.41
N HIS A 8 -15.49 16.30 3.70
CA HIS A 8 -16.28 15.14 3.25
C HIS A 8 -16.32 14.98 1.73
N THR A 9 -16.42 16.09 1.01
CA THR A 9 -16.39 16.08 -0.46
C THR A 9 -15.01 15.68 -0.97
N LEU A 10 -13.96 16.21 -0.36
CA LEU A 10 -12.57 15.96 -0.73
C LEU A 10 -12.17 14.50 -0.50
N VAL A 11 -12.75 13.79 0.47
CA VAL A 11 -12.58 12.33 0.61
C VAL A 11 -12.98 11.62 -0.68
N LYS A 12 -14.14 11.94 -1.25
CA LYS A 12 -14.65 11.32 -2.49
C LYS A 12 -13.79 11.69 -3.69
N VAL A 13 -13.42 12.97 -3.79
CA VAL A 13 -12.56 13.47 -4.87
C VAL A 13 -11.18 12.81 -4.81
N ALA A 14 -10.59 12.69 -3.63
CA ALA A 14 -9.30 12.01 -3.44
C ALA A 14 -9.38 10.52 -3.82
N GLN A 15 -10.51 9.85 -3.55
CA GLN A 15 -10.73 8.45 -3.95
C GLN A 15 -10.76 8.31 -5.47
N GLU A 16 -11.50 9.20 -6.13
CA GLU A 16 -11.58 9.25 -7.58
C GLU A 16 -10.22 9.54 -8.22
N TRP A 17 -9.49 10.55 -7.72
CA TRP A 17 -8.14 10.84 -8.20
C TRP A 17 -7.19 9.66 -8.01
N ARG A 18 -7.25 8.95 -6.89
CA ARG A 18 -6.42 7.77 -6.65
C ARG A 18 -6.77 6.62 -7.61
N SER A 19 -8.04 6.45 -7.95
CA SER A 19 -8.48 5.49 -8.97
C SER A 19 -7.88 5.84 -10.34
N GLN A 20 -7.95 7.11 -10.73
CA GLN A 20 -7.38 7.62 -11.98
C GLN A 20 -5.85 7.45 -12.03
N VAL A 21 -5.15 7.71 -10.92
CA VAL A 21 -3.72 7.45 -10.81
C VAL A 21 -3.41 5.96 -10.94
N SER A 22 -4.19 5.08 -10.31
CA SER A 22 -3.97 3.62 -10.43
C SER A 22 -4.05 3.17 -11.89
N ILE A 23 -5.08 3.62 -12.62
CA ILE A 23 -5.22 3.36 -14.06
C ILE A 23 -4.00 3.89 -14.82
N PHE A 24 -3.59 5.13 -14.56
CA PHE A 24 -2.43 5.75 -15.20
C PHE A 24 -1.10 5.02 -14.90
N VAL A 25 -0.91 4.52 -13.68
CA VAL A 25 0.29 3.79 -13.28
C VAL A 25 0.36 2.43 -13.99
N GLU A 26 -0.75 1.69 -14.03
CA GLU A 26 -0.83 0.40 -14.73
C GLU A 26 -0.58 0.54 -16.24
N CYS A 27 -1.11 1.62 -16.79
CA CYS A 27 -0.91 2.07 -18.16
C CYS A 27 0.55 2.29 -18.59
N SER A 28 1.44 2.66 -17.67
CA SER A 28 2.85 2.96 -17.97
C SER A 28 3.61 1.80 -18.65
N ASN A 29 3.03 0.60 -18.64
CA ASN A 29 3.63 -0.66 -19.11
C ASN A 29 2.87 -1.31 -20.29
N LEU A 30 1.88 -0.66 -20.91
CA LEU A 30 0.95 -1.29 -21.87
C LEU A 30 0.90 -0.60 -23.26
N THR A 31 0.45 -1.35 -24.28
CA THR A 31 0.33 -0.96 -25.71
C THR A 31 -0.93 -0.10 -26.02
N ASP A 32 -1.05 0.37 -27.27
CA ASP A 32 -1.94 1.44 -27.79
C ASP A 32 -3.38 1.56 -27.22
N VAL A 33 -4.09 0.45 -26.92
CA VAL A 33 -5.48 0.52 -26.42
C VAL A 33 -5.51 1.00 -24.96
N ALA A 34 -4.55 0.57 -24.14
CA ALA A 34 -4.42 1.06 -22.77
C ALA A 34 -4.12 2.57 -22.79
N GLN A 35 -3.37 3.04 -23.79
CA GLN A 35 -2.96 4.44 -23.94
C GLN A 35 -4.14 5.43 -24.01
N GLN A 36 -5.29 5.02 -24.57
CA GLN A 36 -6.51 5.83 -24.58
C GLN A 36 -7.13 5.97 -23.19
N ASP A 37 -7.18 4.88 -22.42
CA ASP A 37 -7.71 4.90 -21.04
C ASP A 37 -6.82 5.72 -20.10
N CYS A 38 -5.49 5.68 -20.28
CA CYS A 38 -4.56 6.53 -19.52
C CYS A 38 -4.81 8.02 -19.78
N LYS A 39 -5.06 8.36 -21.05
CA LYS A 39 -5.36 9.73 -21.45
C LYS A 39 -6.69 10.19 -20.86
N ALA A 40 -7.72 9.34 -20.89
CA ALA A 40 -9.02 9.63 -20.29
C ALA A 40 -8.92 9.84 -18.78
N ALA A 41 -8.20 8.99 -18.05
CA ALA A 41 -7.99 9.12 -16.61
C ALA A 41 -7.26 10.42 -16.25
N THR A 42 -6.19 10.75 -16.98
CA THR A 42 -5.44 12.00 -16.75
C THR A 42 -6.28 13.23 -17.08
N GLN A 43 -7.07 13.21 -18.16
CA GLN A 43 -7.96 14.31 -18.51
C GLN A 43 -9.09 14.50 -17.49
N ALA A 44 -9.68 13.40 -16.99
CA ALA A 44 -10.69 13.44 -15.95
C ALA A 44 -10.13 14.03 -14.66
N PHE A 45 -8.90 13.66 -14.29
CA PHE A 45 -8.17 14.26 -13.18
C PHE A 45 -8.01 15.76 -13.37
N HIS A 46 -7.43 16.20 -14.50
CA HIS A 46 -7.16 17.63 -14.75
C HIS A 46 -8.43 18.47 -14.65
N LYS A 47 -9.54 17.99 -15.22
CA LYS A 47 -10.84 18.68 -15.14
C LYS A 47 -11.34 18.79 -13.70
N SER A 48 -11.26 17.70 -12.94
CA SER A 48 -11.67 17.66 -11.54
C SER A 48 -10.80 18.56 -10.67
N CYS A 49 -9.47 18.46 -10.80
CA CYS A 49 -8.51 19.31 -10.12
C CYS A 49 -8.73 20.79 -10.44
N ALA A 50 -8.85 21.18 -11.71
CA ALA A 50 -9.05 22.57 -12.10
C ALA A 50 -10.33 23.16 -11.48
N THR A 51 -11.40 22.34 -11.40
CA THR A 51 -12.65 22.75 -10.75
C THR A 51 -12.44 23.02 -9.25
N VAL A 52 -11.73 22.13 -8.56
CA VAL A 52 -11.44 22.29 -7.12
C VAL A 52 -10.53 23.49 -6.87
N VAL A 53 -9.44 23.62 -7.63
CA VAL A 53 -8.49 24.74 -7.51
C VAL A 53 -9.16 26.08 -7.81
N SER A 54 -9.95 26.16 -8.88
CA SER A 54 -10.71 27.36 -9.21
C SER A 54 -11.66 27.75 -8.08
N ALA A 55 -12.41 26.80 -7.52
CA ALA A 55 -13.30 27.07 -6.39
C ALA A 55 -12.55 27.57 -5.16
N MET A 56 -11.38 27.00 -4.85
CA MET A 56 -10.54 27.44 -3.73
C MET A 56 -10.04 28.88 -3.91
N VAL A 57 -9.55 29.21 -5.11
CA VAL A 57 -9.01 30.54 -5.43
C VAL A 57 -10.13 31.59 -5.46
N HIS A 58 -11.28 31.29 -6.04
CA HIS A 58 -12.41 32.23 -6.03
C HIS A 58 -13.00 32.41 -4.63
N ALA A 59 -13.11 31.35 -3.83
CA ALA A 59 -13.64 31.44 -2.46
C ALA A 59 -12.74 32.23 -1.51
N SER A 60 -11.43 32.23 -1.75
CA SER A 60 -10.45 33.06 -1.04
C SER A 60 -10.34 34.48 -1.61
N GLY A 61 -11.07 34.80 -2.67
CA GLY A 61 -10.89 36.06 -3.40
C GLY A 61 -9.49 36.20 -3.98
N GLY A 62 -8.78 35.12 -4.27
CA GLY A 62 -7.39 35.18 -4.76
C GLY A 62 -6.35 35.52 -3.70
N ASP A 63 -6.73 35.72 -2.44
CA ASP A 63 -5.78 35.91 -1.34
C ASP A 63 -5.13 34.57 -0.97
N ARG A 64 -3.82 34.47 -1.21
CA ARG A 64 -3.00 33.29 -0.91
C ARG A 64 -3.06 32.89 0.57
N ARG A 65 -3.06 33.86 1.49
CA ARG A 65 -3.09 33.59 2.93
C ARG A 65 -4.44 33.02 3.33
N VAL A 66 -5.53 33.61 2.84
CA VAL A 66 -6.89 33.12 3.10
C VAL A 66 -7.07 31.72 2.53
N ALA A 67 -6.57 31.46 1.32
CA ALA A 67 -6.60 30.13 0.72
C ALA A 67 -5.82 29.10 1.57
N ALA A 68 -4.62 29.46 2.02
CA ALA A 68 -3.77 28.58 2.83
C ALA A 68 -4.37 28.28 4.22
N GLU A 69 -4.88 29.31 4.91
CA GLU A 69 -5.55 29.17 6.21
C GLU A 69 -6.78 28.27 6.09
N TYR A 70 -7.66 28.55 5.12
CA TYR A 70 -8.85 27.76 4.91
C TYR A 70 -8.55 26.29 4.57
N MET A 71 -7.56 26.04 3.71
CA MET A 71 -7.14 24.68 3.42
C MET A 71 -6.48 24.01 4.61
N GLY A 72 -5.79 24.75 5.47
CA GLY A 72 -5.34 24.27 6.78
C GLY A 72 -6.49 23.71 7.60
N ASP A 73 -7.58 24.48 7.72
CA ASP A 73 -8.78 24.06 8.44
C ASP A 73 -9.46 22.86 7.80
N VAL A 74 -9.61 22.85 6.46
CA VAL A 74 -10.18 21.71 5.71
C VAL A 74 -9.35 20.46 5.93
N CYS A 75 -8.04 20.53 5.76
CA CYS A 75 -7.16 19.37 5.90
C CYS A 75 -7.00 18.90 7.35
N ALA A 76 -7.41 19.70 8.34
CA ALA A 76 -7.45 19.33 9.75
C ALA A 76 -8.79 18.69 10.17
N GLN A 77 -9.81 18.69 9.30
CA GLN A 77 -11.11 18.09 9.62
C GLN A 77 -10.98 16.57 9.85
N SER A 78 -11.71 16.07 10.85
CA SER A 78 -11.72 14.65 11.23
C SER A 78 -12.24 13.71 10.14
N ALA A 79 -12.98 14.22 9.16
CA ALA A 79 -13.42 13.46 7.99
C ALA A 79 -12.23 13.01 7.10
N LEU A 80 -11.12 13.75 7.11
CA LEU A 80 -9.90 13.41 6.39
C LEU A 80 -8.93 12.69 7.34
N THR A 81 -8.79 11.38 7.17
CA THR A 81 -7.86 10.57 7.96
C THR A 81 -6.95 9.71 7.09
N GLY A 82 -5.66 9.68 7.42
CA GLY A 82 -4.67 8.89 6.67
C GLY A 82 -4.31 9.51 5.33
N TRP A 83 -4.41 8.75 4.24
CA TRP A 83 -3.96 9.16 2.91
C TRP A 83 -4.75 10.34 2.29
N PRO A 84 -6.09 10.51 2.46
CA PRO A 84 -6.80 11.69 1.97
C PRO A 84 -6.32 12.99 2.63
N THR A 85 -5.86 12.93 3.88
CA THR A 85 -5.24 14.08 4.57
C THR A 85 -3.97 14.52 3.84
N GLN A 86 -3.14 13.56 3.42
CA GLN A 86 -1.91 13.82 2.67
C GLN A 86 -2.21 14.43 1.29
N VAL A 87 -3.23 13.89 0.59
CA VAL A 87 -3.74 14.44 -0.67
C VAL A 87 -4.22 15.88 -0.49
N CYS A 88 -5.00 16.16 0.55
CA CYS A 88 -5.48 17.50 0.86
C CYS A 88 -4.32 18.50 1.05
N ARG A 89 -3.34 18.12 1.86
CA ARG A 89 -2.16 18.96 2.13
C ARG A 89 -1.30 19.17 0.88
N SER A 90 -1.09 18.13 0.08
CA SER A 90 -0.34 18.22 -1.17
C SER A 90 -1.02 19.16 -2.17
N LEU A 91 -2.35 19.08 -2.31
CA LEU A 91 -3.12 20.01 -3.11
C LEU A 91 -3.00 21.45 -2.58
N ALA A 92 -3.20 21.65 -1.28
CA ALA A 92 -3.11 22.96 -0.64
C ALA A 92 -1.74 23.62 -0.87
N THR A 93 -0.66 22.85 -0.77
CA THR A 93 0.70 23.29 -1.08
C THR A 93 0.85 23.65 -2.56
N SER A 94 0.41 22.80 -3.48
CA SER A 94 0.50 23.08 -4.93
C SER A 94 -0.26 24.35 -5.34
N VAL A 95 -1.43 24.61 -4.73
CA VAL A 95 -2.17 25.86 -4.96
C VAL A 95 -1.42 27.05 -4.37
N SER A 96 -0.98 26.95 -3.12
CA SER A 96 -0.28 28.04 -2.43
C SER A 96 1.05 28.40 -3.10
N ASP A 97 1.77 27.41 -3.63
CA ASP A 97 3.04 27.60 -4.35
C ASP A 97 2.83 28.37 -5.66
N ALA A 98 1.70 28.15 -6.34
CA ALA A 98 1.40 28.81 -7.60
C ALA A 98 0.79 30.21 -7.43
N MET A 99 0.15 30.49 -6.30
CA MET A 99 -0.42 31.80 -6.01
C MET A 99 0.67 32.84 -5.72
N THR A 100 0.50 34.02 -6.31
CA THR A 100 1.35 35.19 -6.12
C THR A 100 0.82 36.10 -5.01
N ALA A 101 1.50 37.23 -4.75
CA ALA A 101 0.98 38.29 -3.89
C ALA A 101 -0.11 39.15 -4.56
N ASP A 102 -0.29 39.05 -5.88
CA ASP A 102 -1.33 39.76 -6.61
C ASP A 102 -2.61 38.92 -6.63
N GLU A 103 -3.59 39.32 -5.82
CA GLU A 103 -4.88 38.65 -5.72
C GLU A 103 -5.67 38.67 -7.04
N ARG A 104 -5.54 39.73 -7.83
CA ARG A 104 -6.23 39.84 -9.11
C ARG A 104 -5.65 38.85 -10.10
N TYR A 105 -4.33 38.81 -10.22
CA TYR A 105 -3.65 37.80 -11.03
C TYR A 105 -4.07 36.39 -10.60
N ASN A 106 -4.12 36.12 -9.29
CA ASN A 106 -4.53 34.81 -8.80
C ASN A 106 -5.96 34.45 -9.23
N ARG A 107 -6.91 35.40 -9.21
CA ARG A 107 -8.30 35.15 -9.61
C ARG A 107 -8.50 35.02 -11.12
N ASP A 108 -7.80 35.84 -11.89
CA ASP A 108 -8.11 36.07 -13.30
C ASP A 108 -7.16 35.28 -14.23
N ASP A 109 -5.90 35.10 -13.83
CA ASP A 109 -4.81 34.65 -14.72
C ASP A 109 -4.01 33.44 -14.20
N LEU A 110 -4.30 32.94 -13.00
CA LEU A 110 -3.60 31.77 -12.44
C LEU A 110 -3.79 30.54 -13.35
N SER A 111 -2.68 29.93 -13.76
CA SER A 111 -2.71 28.71 -14.56
C SER A 111 -3.17 27.50 -13.75
N LEU A 112 -4.47 27.22 -13.80
CA LEU A 112 -5.07 26.05 -13.16
C LEU A 112 -4.46 24.73 -13.68
N ASP A 113 -4.18 24.68 -14.99
CA ASP A 113 -3.55 23.51 -15.60
C ASP A 113 -2.12 23.30 -15.09
N GLY A 114 -1.35 24.37 -14.90
CA GLY A 114 -0.01 24.30 -14.30
C GLY A 114 -0.05 23.77 -12.87
N VAL A 115 -0.98 24.27 -12.04
CA VAL A 115 -1.20 23.77 -10.67
C VAL A 115 -1.53 22.28 -10.67
N CYS A 116 -2.48 21.87 -11.53
CA CYS A 116 -2.94 20.50 -11.59
C CYS A 116 -1.89 19.54 -12.16
N THR A 117 -1.08 19.98 -13.12
CA THR A 117 0.06 19.21 -13.64
C THR A 117 1.10 18.97 -12.55
N ALA A 118 1.47 20.01 -11.81
CA ALA A 118 2.43 19.90 -10.71
C ALA A 118 1.93 18.96 -9.60
N PHE A 119 0.65 19.10 -9.24
CA PHE A 119 0.01 18.24 -8.25
C PHE A 119 -0.08 16.78 -8.73
N TRP A 120 -0.48 16.54 -9.98
CA TRP A 120 -0.51 15.21 -10.59
C TRP A 120 0.85 14.52 -10.55
N GLY A 121 1.92 15.24 -10.90
CA GLY A 121 3.28 14.70 -10.88
C GLY A 121 3.70 14.23 -9.48
N ARG A 122 3.45 15.04 -8.45
CA ARG A 122 3.71 14.66 -7.04
C ARG A 122 2.85 13.47 -6.63
N PHE A 123 1.54 13.55 -6.89
CA PHE A 123 0.58 12.54 -6.45
C PHE A 123 0.81 11.17 -7.11
N THR A 124 1.13 11.15 -8.41
CA THR A 124 1.48 9.90 -9.12
C THR A 124 2.78 9.30 -8.62
N ALA A 125 3.80 10.11 -8.30
CA ALA A 125 5.05 9.63 -7.72
C ALA A 125 4.83 8.99 -6.34
N ASP A 126 4.06 9.64 -5.47
CA ASP A 126 3.73 9.14 -4.13
C ASP A 126 2.96 7.82 -4.20
N GLU A 127 1.97 7.72 -5.10
CA GLU A 127 1.16 6.52 -5.26
C GLU A 127 1.96 5.36 -5.87
N LYS A 128 2.85 5.63 -6.84
CA LYS A 128 3.80 4.62 -7.36
C LYS A 128 4.67 4.07 -6.22
N ALA A 129 5.28 4.95 -5.44
CA ALA A 129 6.12 4.55 -4.32
C ALA A 129 5.32 3.77 -3.25
N ARG A 130 4.04 4.11 -3.01
CA ARG A 130 3.15 3.37 -2.12
C ARG A 130 2.89 1.96 -2.63
N VAL A 131 2.54 1.83 -3.91
CA VAL A 131 2.27 0.53 -4.56
C VAL A 131 3.52 -0.36 -4.54
N GLU A 132 4.70 0.20 -4.81
CA GLU A 132 5.98 -0.52 -4.75
C GLU A 132 6.29 -1.01 -3.33
N ARG A 133 6.13 -0.15 -2.31
CA ARG A 133 6.29 -0.55 -0.90
C ARG A 133 5.31 -1.66 -0.51
N GLN A 134 4.06 -1.58 -0.97
CA GLN A 134 3.05 -2.60 -0.71
C GLN A 134 3.41 -3.94 -1.37
N ARG A 135 3.92 -3.91 -2.62
CA ARG A 135 4.41 -5.11 -3.31
C ARG A 135 5.58 -5.74 -2.57
N ALA A 136 6.62 -4.96 -2.25
CA ALA A 136 7.77 -5.44 -1.50
C ALA A 136 7.40 -6.03 -0.13
N GLY A 137 6.44 -5.42 0.57
CA GLY A 137 5.93 -5.94 1.85
C GLY A 137 5.23 -7.29 1.72
N ARG A 138 4.38 -7.46 0.69
CA ARG A 138 3.71 -8.75 0.43
C ARG A 138 4.71 -9.83 0.04
N ASP A 139 5.67 -9.51 -0.84
CA ASP A 139 6.68 -10.47 -1.28
C ASP A 139 7.60 -10.90 -0.11
N ALA A 140 7.90 -9.98 0.81
CA ALA A 140 8.66 -10.28 2.02
C ALA A 140 7.88 -11.16 3.00
N GLU A 141 6.58 -10.88 3.18
CA GLU A 141 5.69 -11.69 4.02
C GLU A 141 5.53 -13.10 3.46
N GLU A 142 5.29 -13.23 2.15
CA GLU A 142 5.14 -14.52 1.48
C GLU A 142 6.41 -15.37 1.60
N LYS A 143 7.59 -14.75 1.42
CA LYS A 143 8.87 -15.43 1.64
C LYS A 143 9.06 -15.87 3.09
N ARG A 144 8.64 -15.05 4.06
CA ARG A 144 8.71 -15.42 5.48
C ARG A 144 7.83 -16.62 5.78
N LEU A 145 6.58 -16.60 5.34
CA LEU A 145 5.63 -17.70 5.51
C LEU A 145 6.12 -18.99 4.83
N ALA A 146 6.66 -18.90 3.62
CA ALA A 146 7.22 -20.04 2.91
C ALA A 146 8.45 -20.63 3.63
N ALA A 147 9.33 -19.78 4.17
CA ALA A 147 10.48 -20.22 4.96
C ALA A 147 10.06 -20.90 6.28
N GLU A 148 9.10 -20.33 7.00
CA GLU A 148 8.55 -20.91 8.23
C GLU A 148 7.89 -22.28 7.96
N GLN A 149 7.14 -22.42 6.86
CA GLN A 149 6.55 -23.69 6.44
C GLN A 149 7.62 -24.73 6.09
N ALA A 150 8.64 -24.35 5.32
CA ALA A 150 9.73 -25.25 4.97
C ALA A 150 10.52 -25.70 6.20
N GLU A 151 10.77 -24.82 7.17
CA GLU A 151 11.44 -25.19 8.42
C GLU A 151 10.57 -26.15 9.25
N ALA A 152 9.26 -25.87 9.37
CA ALA A 152 8.34 -26.74 10.09
C ALA A 152 8.25 -28.14 9.45
N GLU A 153 8.26 -28.24 8.12
CA GLU A 153 8.27 -29.51 7.41
C GLU A 153 9.58 -30.27 7.62
N ARG A 154 10.73 -29.57 7.56
CA ARG A 154 12.04 -30.20 7.85
C ARG A 154 12.10 -30.74 9.27
N ARG A 155 11.62 -29.98 10.27
CA ARG A 155 11.56 -30.43 11.67
C ARG A 155 10.68 -31.67 11.84
N ARG A 156 9.48 -31.68 11.23
CA ARG A 156 8.60 -32.87 11.25
C ARG A 156 9.27 -34.10 10.63
N ALA A 157 9.92 -33.93 9.47
CA ALA A 157 10.62 -35.04 8.82
C ALA A 157 11.83 -35.54 9.64
N GLU A 158 12.54 -34.65 10.33
CA GLU A 158 13.63 -35.02 11.24
C GLU A 158 13.11 -35.76 12.49
N GLU A 159 12.01 -35.28 13.08
CA GLU A 159 11.33 -35.93 14.22
C GLU A 159 10.79 -37.32 13.85
N GLU A 160 10.15 -37.47 12.69
CA GLU A 160 9.65 -38.77 12.21
C GLU A 160 10.79 -39.76 11.97
N LYS A 161 11.92 -39.32 11.38
CA LYS A 161 13.10 -40.16 11.19
C LYS A 161 13.73 -40.58 12.52
N ALA A 162 13.83 -39.66 13.48
CA ALA A 162 14.35 -39.95 14.81
C ALA A 162 13.46 -40.97 15.55
N ALA A 163 12.13 -40.80 15.48
CA ALA A 163 11.17 -41.73 16.07
C ALA A 163 11.25 -43.12 15.44
N ALA A 164 11.34 -43.21 14.10
CA ALA A 164 11.49 -44.47 13.39
C ALA A 164 12.81 -45.20 13.77
N GLY A 165 13.92 -44.46 13.85
CA GLY A 165 15.21 -45.02 14.27
C GLY A 165 15.20 -45.53 15.72
N ALA A 166 14.58 -44.79 16.63
CA ALA A 166 14.45 -45.20 18.03
C ALA A 166 13.57 -46.45 18.20
N GLU A 167 12.48 -46.56 17.44
CA GLU A 167 11.60 -47.73 17.41
C GLU A 167 12.33 -48.97 16.83
N GLU A 168 13.10 -48.81 15.75
CA GLU A 168 13.90 -49.90 15.18
C GLU A 168 14.95 -50.42 16.18
N GLU A 169 15.65 -49.50 16.85
CA GLU A 169 16.67 -49.86 17.84
C GLU A 169 16.05 -50.57 19.05
N ARG A 170 14.89 -50.11 19.55
CA ARG A 170 14.13 -50.81 20.59
C ARG A 170 13.77 -52.23 20.17
N ARG A 171 13.29 -52.44 18.93
CA ARG A 171 12.94 -53.77 18.43
C ARG A 171 14.16 -54.70 18.35
N LYS A 172 15.32 -54.19 17.95
CA LYS A 172 16.58 -54.98 17.94
C LYS A 172 17.00 -55.39 19.35
N GLN A 173 16.92 -54.46 20.31
CA GLN A 173 17.25 -54.75 21.72
C GLN A 173 16.29 -55.76 22.34
N GLU A 174 14.98 -55.61 22.12
CA GLU A 174 13.96 -56.57 22.58
C GLU A 174 14.18 -57.96 21.97
N ALA A 175 14.46 -58.05 20.66
CA ALA A 175 14.77 -59.32 20.00
C ALA A 175 16.05 -59.98 20.53
N ALA A 176 17.10 -59.20 20.78
CA ALA A 176 18.36 -59.69 21.35
C ALA A 176 18.17 -60.23 22.78
N LEU A 177 17.39 -59.52 23.61
CA LEU A 177 17.03 -59.97 24.96
C LEU A 177 16.25 -61.29 24.93
N GLN A 178 15.24 -61.41 24.06
CA GLN A 178 14.47 -62.64 23.90
C GLN A 178 15.33 -63.81 23.44
N ALA A 179 16.25 -63.60 22.48
CA ALA A 179 17.16 -64.63 22.00
C ALA A 179 18.12 -65.10 23.10
N ALA A 180 18.68 -64.17 23.88
CA ALA A 180 19.55 -64.49 25.02
C ALA A 180 18.81 -65.29 26.10
N GLU A 181 17.57 -64.90 26.43
CA GLU A 181 16.77 -65.61 27.43
C GLU A 181 16.39 -67.02 26.97
N ALA A 182 16.00 -67.18 25.69
CA ALA A 182 15.71 -68.48 25.10
C ALA A 182 16.94 -69.41 25.07
N ALA A 183 18.12 -68.87 24.75
CA ALA A 183 19.37 -69.62 24.80
C ALA A 183 19.71 -70.08 26.22
N ARG A 184 19.48 -69.23 27.23
CA ARG A 184 19.72 -69.58 28.63
C ARG A 184 18.80 -70.71 29.12
N ARG A 185 17.50 -70.64 28.79
CA ARG A 185 16.53 -71.69 29.13
C ARG A 185 16.90 -73.04 28.50
N ARG A 186 17.30 -73.04 27.22
CA ARG A 186 17.75 -74.28 26.54
C ARG A 186 19.02 -74.88 27.16
N ALA A 187 19.93 -74.06 27.67
CA ALA A 187 21.12 -74.54 28.36
C ALA A 187 20.75 -75.13 29.74
N GLU A 188 19.86 -74.47 30.49
CA GLU A 188 19.35 -74.95 31.79
C GLU A 188 18.57 -76.28 31.65
N GLU A 189 17.81 -76.49 30.57
CA GLU A 189 17.08 -77.75 30.31
C GLU A 189 17.97 -78.91 29.81
N ALA A 190 19.19 -78.63 29.35
CA ALA A 190 20.13 -79.63 28.84
C ALA A 190 21.15 -80.13 29.88
N THR A 191 21.03 -79.67 31.15
CA THR A 191 21.89 -80.05 32.27
C THR A 191 21.16 -80.99 33.23
#